data_AF-A0A7V0NRD2-F1
#
_entry.id   AF-A0A7V0NRD2-F1
#
_cell.length_a   1.000
_cell.length_b   1.000
_cell.length_c   1.000
_cell.angle_alpha   90.00
_cell.angle_beta   90.00
_cell.angle_gamma   90.00
#
_symmetry.space_group_name_H-M   'P 1'
#
loop_
_entity.id
_entity.type
_entity.pdbx_description
1 polymer ?
#
loop_
_entity_poly.entity_id
_entity_poly.type
_entity_poly.pdbx_seq_one_letter_code
_entity_poly.pdbx_strand_id
1 'polypeptide(L)'
;MNPDTETEKDPRGRSLKPWLWVILCSIAIFATVPVARGLQEFIYDTVGREFFTYFVLFAGGSGLAVLLYFFIFRLKTRNVSQYLWLFICAGIYAWFTVQLGKQHPEEAIHLLQFGILSFFIFKALSYRIHDRTVYITTVLIVLFIGTTDEFIQWLTPQRVWDYRDISTNTLAGGILALGIWKGIKPGIISGPVKKISVKMLVWTATLNLLFMGLCLSNTPDVVNRYTAVFNNLSWLQGEEVMTEYGYKHKDPEIGAFYSRLPLEKLKETDLINGEKYGKTVLREKSAADGYEKLSRIYTPYTNPFLDEFLKHISRRDREFENLAATDDPGKKIETANIVYRENLLLETYFKNTLEHSGSIWPGKKIKDLQETASLWKGDYTSGAGKIITSFSLKTAWLYIVGLLAAIWTSAAYWKRRLNI
;
A
#
# COMPACT_ATOMS: atom_id res chain seq x y z
N MET A 1 0.69 -21.69 35.64
CA MET A 1 2.08 -21.41 35.24
C MET A 1 2.74 -20.80 36.45
N ASN A 2 3.65 -21.53 37.08
CA ASN A 2 4.33 -21.12 38.31
C ASN A 2 5.39 -20.07 37.93
N PRO A 3 5.33 -18.81 38.42
CA PRO A 3 6.19 -17.72 37.93
C PRO A 3 7.61 -17.73 38.50
N ASP A 4 7.95 -18.70 39.37
CA ASP A 4 9.15 -18.62 40.22
C ASP A 4 10.29 -19.58 39.80
N THR A 5 10.52 -19.78 38.51
CA THR A 5 11.78 -20.41 38.05
C THR A 5 12.59 -19.42 37.22
N GLU A 6 13.47 -18.73 37.96
CA GLU A 6 14.81 -18.28 37.58
C GLU A 6 15.09 -18.17 36.08
N THR A 7 14.94 -16.95 35.57
CA THR A 7 16.00 -16.36 34.74
C THR A 7 16.24 -14.96 35.29
N GLU A 8 17.46 -14.74 35.80
CA GLU A 8 18.08 -13.45 36.12
C GLU A 8 17.15 -12.23 35.99
N LYS A 9 16.65 -11.77 37.14
CA LYS A 9 16.07 -10.43 37.24
C LYS A 9 17.20 -9.43 37.02
N ASP A 10 17.45 -9.05 35.77
CA ASP A 10 18.14 -7.80 35.47
C ASP A 10 17.37 -6.69 36.20
N PRO A 11 18.01 -5.94 37.13
CA PRO A 11 17.35 -4.87 37.88
C PRO A 11 16.77 -3.76 36.99
N ARG A 12 17.06 -3.76 35.67
CA ARG A 12 16.50 -2.84 34.68
C ARG A 12 15.25 -3.36 33.94
N GLY A 13 14.77 -4.57 34.23
CA GLY A 13 13.59 -5.15 33.58
C GLY A 13 13.72 -5.33 32.06
N ARG A 14 14.94 -5.53 31.55
CA ARG A 14 15.21 -5.71 30.11
C ARG A 14 15.43 -7.18 29.79
N SER A 15 14.36 -7.92 29.53
CA SER A 15 14.52 -9.22 28.87
C SER A 15 14.87 -8.99 27.40
N LEU A 16 16.09 -9.34 26.99
CA LEU A 16 16.53 -9.27 25.59
C LEU A 16 15.91 -10.39 24.73
N LYS A 17 15.56 -11.53 25.35
CA LYS A 17 15.06 -12.71 24.64
C LYS A 17 13.78 -12.46 23.82
N PRO A 18 12.73 -11.76 24.33
CA PRO A 18 11.55 -11.41 23.53
C PRO A 18 11.86 -10.46 22.36
N TRP A 19 12.77 -9.51 22.55
CA TRP A 19 13.18 -8.60 21.48
C TRP A 19 13.98 -9.29 20.39
N LEU A 20 14.75 -10.34 20.73
CA LEU A 20 15.39 -11.19 19.73
C LEU A 20 14.36 -11.81 18.77
N TRP A 21 13.22 -12.28 19.28
CA TRP A 21 12.15 -12.81 18.41
C TRP A 21 11.52 -11.75 17.51
N VAL A 22 11.35 -10.51 18.01
CA VAL A 22 10.90 -9.39 17.18
C VAL A 22 11.90 -9.15 16.04
N ILE A 23 13.19 -9.06 16.36
CA ILE A 23 14.26 -8.82 15.39
C ILE A 23 14.34 -9.96 14.37
N LEU A 24 14.34 -11.22 14.80
CA LEU A 24 14.38 -12.38 13.92
C LEU A 24 13.16 -12.41 12.98
N CYS A 25 11.97 -12.12 13.52
CA CYS A 25 10.75 -12.07 12.72
C CYS A 25 10.80 -10.93 11.69
N SER A 26 11.26 -9.73 12.07
CA SER A 26 11.44 -8.60 11.15
C SER A 26 12.49 -8.88 10.08
N ILE A 27 13.63 -9.47 10.45
CA ILE A 27 14.67 -9.88 9.48
C ILE A 27 14.10 -10.91 8.51
N ALA A 28 13.33 -11.88 8.99
CA ALA A 28 12.71 -12.87 8.12
C ALA A 28 11.72 -12.23 7.12
N ILE A 29 10.91 -11.26 7.56
CA ILE A 29 10.03 -10.49 6.67
C ILE A 29 10.87 -9.75 5.62
N PHE A 30 11.84 -8.93 6.03
CA PHE A 30 12.64 -8.14 5.10
C PHE A 30 13.48 -9.00 4.14
N ALA A 31 13.97 -10.15 4.60
CA ALA A 31 14.74 -11.08 3.76
C ALA A 31 13.87 -11.76 2.67
N THR A 32 12.55 -11.76 2.82
CA THR A 32 11.65 -12.32 1.79
C THR A 32 11.47 -11.37 0.61
N VAL A 33 11.60 -10.06 0.79
CA VAL A 33 11.39 -9.04 -0.26
C VAL A 33 12.13 -9.34 -1.57
N PRO A 34 13.47 -9.57 -1.59
CA PRO A 34 14.20 -9.79 -2.84
C PRO A 34 13.86 -11.12 -3.53
N VAL A 35 13.37 -12.11 -2.79
CA VAL A 35 13.06 -13.46 -3.31
C VAL A 35 11.57 -13.69 -3.55
N ALA A 36 10.71 -12.77 -3.11
CA ALA A 36 9.26 -12.94 -3.09
C ALA A 36 8.69 -13.24 -4.48
N ARG A 37 9.18 -12.56 -5.53
CA ARG A 37 8.70 -12.77 -6.91
C ARG A 37 9.01 -14.14 -7.46
N GLY A 38 10.26 -14.57 -7.36
CA GLY A 38 10.65 -15.91 -7.82
C GLY A 38 9.91 -17.01 -7.05
N LEU A 39 9.70 -16.83 -5.74
CA LEU A 39 8.91 -17.76 -4.94
C LEU A 39 7.43 -17.76 -5.34
N GLN A 40 6.86 -16.59 -5.62
CA GLN A 40 5.49 -16.43 -6.07
C GLN A 40 5.25 -17.12 -7.41
N GLU A 41 6.09 -16.85 -8.40
CA GLU A 41 6.04 -17.51 -9.73
C GLU A 41 6.14 -19.02 -9.59
N PHE A 42 7.12 -19.51 -8.80
CA PHE A 42 7.29 -20.93 -8.55
C PHE A 42 6.03 -21.58 -7.94
N ILE A 43 5.41 -20.94 -6.94
CA ILE A 43 4.18 -21.46 -6.30
C ILE A 43 3.01 -21.42 -7.27
N TYR A 44 2.88 -20.35 -8.06
CA TYR A 44 1.84 -20.21 -9.07
C TYR A 44 1.91 -21.32 -10.11
N ASP A 45 3.11 -21.66 -10.58
CA ASP A 45 3.33 -22.68 -11.59
C ASP A 45 3.17 -24.10 -11.02
N THR A 46 3.46 -24.31 -9.72
CA THR A 46 3.46 -25.65 -9.11
C THR A 46 2.11 -26.04 -8.51
N VAL A 47 1.46 -25.15 -7.76
CA VAL A 47 0.28 -25.46 -6.93
C VAL A 47 -0.89 -24.53 -7.21
N GLY A 48 -0.66 -23.43 -7.93
CA GLY A 48 -1.67 -22.44 -8.28
C GLY A 48 -1.79 -21.30 -7.27
N ARG A 49 -2.39 -20.19 -7.71
CA ARG A 49 -2.47 -18.92 -6.97
C ARG A 49 -3.23 -19.03 -5.64
N GLU A 50 -4.27 -19.84 -5.61
CA GLU A 50 -5.14 -20.02 -4.44
C GLU A 50 -4.44 -20.65 -3.24
N PHE A 51 -3.26 -21.27 -3.46
CA PHE A 51 -2.45 -21.85 -2.39
C PHE A 51 -2.21 -20.87 -1.24
N PHE A 52 -1.88 -19.62 -1.56
CA PHE A 52 -1.58 -18.61 -0.53
C PHE A 52 -2.78 -18.35 0.38
N THR A 53 -3.97 -18.19 -0.20
CA THR A 53 -5.21 -17.96 0.56
C THR A 53 -5.52 -19.16 1.45
N TYR A 54 -5.47 -20.38 0.92
CA TYR A 54 -5.75 -21.58 1.71
C TYR A 54 -4.70 -21.81 2.80
N PHE A 55 -3.42 -21.57 2.51
CA PHE A 55 -2.34 -21.68 3.48
C PHE A 55 -2.56 -20.72 4.66
N VAL A 56 -2.87 -19.46 4.38
CA VAL A 56 -3.11 -18.43 5.41
C VAL A 56 -4.36 -18.74 6.25
N LEU A 57 -5.44 -19.19 5.62
CA LEU A 57 -6.65 -19.65 6.32
C LEU A 57 -6.38 -20.87 7.19
N PHE A 58 -5.63 -21.85 6.68
CA PHE A 58 -5.26 -23.05 7.43
C PHE A 58 -4.38 -22.72 8.63
N ALA A 59 -3.37 -21.87 8.46
CA ALA A 59 -2.51 -21.41 9.54
C ALA A 59 -3.30 -20.64 10.61
N GLY A 60 -4.17 -19.71 10.20
CA GLY A 60 -5.03 -18.95 11.11
C GLY A 60 -6.04 -19.84 11.86
N GLY A 61 -6.69 -20.76 11.15
CA GLY A 61 -7.63 -21.74 11.72
C GLY A 61 -6.96 -22.68 12.71
N SER A 62 -5.76 -23.18 12.39
CA SER A 62 -4.94 -24.00 13.29
C SER A 62 -4.54 -23.22 14.55
N GLY A 63 -4.12 -21.96 14.40
CA GLY A 63 -3.81 -21.08 15.52
C GLY A 63 -5.02 -20.86 16.45
N LEU A 64 -6.20 -20.61 15.88
CA LEU A 64 -7.44 -20.50 16.65
C LEU A 64 -7.78 -21.81 17.38
N ALA A 65 -7.68 -22.96 16.70
CA ALA A 65 -7.96 -24.26 17.29
C ALA A 65 -7.04 -24.55 18.50
N VAL A 66 -5.75 -24.25 18.37
CA VAL A 66 -4.78 -24.35 19.48
C VAL A 66 -5.19 -23.43 20.63
N LEU A 67 -5.51 -22.15 20.36
CA LEU A 67 -5.95 -21.21 21.39
C LEU A 67 -7.21 -21.69 22.12
N LEU A 68 -8.22 -22.17 21.38
CA LEU A 68 -9.45 -22.71 21.94
C LEU A 68 -9.18 -23.96 22.79
N TYR A 69 -8.30 -24.86 22.33
CA TYR A 69 -7.88 -26.02 23.10
C TYR A 69 -7.27 -25.61 24.44
N PHE A 70 -6.36 -24.62 24.44
CA PHE A 70 -5.79 -24.10 25.69
C PHE A 70 -6.86 -23.45 26.58
N PHE A 71 -7.80 -22.70 26.02
CA PHE A 71 -8.84 -22.00 26.79
C PHE A 71 -9.81 -22.99 27.46
N ILE A 72 -10.28 -23.98 26.72
CA ILE A 72 -11.28 -24.93 27.17
C ILE A 72 -10.65 -25.94 28.14
N PHE A 73 -9.53 -26.56 27.75
CA PHE A 73 -9.01 -27.73 28.46
C PHE A 73 -7.90 -27.39 29.47
N ARG A 74 -7.04 -26.41 29.17
CA ARG A 74 -5.89 -26.09 30.04
C ARG A 74 -6.20 -24.98 31.04
N LEU A 75 -6.76 -23.87 30.57
CA LEU A 75 -7.06 -22.69 31.37
C LEU A 75 -8.47 -22.74 31.98
N LYS A 76 -9.36 -23.58 31.44
CA LYS A 76 -10.75 -23.74 31.87
C LYS A 76 -11.50 -22.40 31.95
N THR A 77 -11.25 -21.54 30.98
CA THR A 77 -11.82 -20.20 30.89
C THR A 77 -13.33 -20.29 30.67
N ARG A 78 -14.14 -19.70 31.56
CA ARG A 78 -15.61 -19.73 31.49
C ARG A 78 -16.25 -18.44 30.94
N ASN A 79 -15.46 -17.44 30.58
CA ASN A 79 -15.98 -16.16 30.13
C ASN A 79 -16.37 -16.20 28.64
N VAL A 80 -17.67 -16.23 28.35
CA VAL A 80 -18.24 -16.25 26.99
C VAL A 80 -17.75 -15.08 26.13
N SER A 81 -17.56 -13.90 26.73
CA SER A 81 -17.08 -12.72 25.99
C SER A 81 -15.70 -12.95 25.39
N GLN A 82 -14.82 -13.69 26.06
CA GLN A 82 -13.48 -13.98 25.54
C GLN A 82 -13.54 -14.83 24.28
N TYR A 83 -14.39 -15.87 24.27
CA TYR A 83 -14.63 -16.70 23.09
C TYR A 83 -15.23 -15.88 21.95
N LEU A 84 -16.25 -15.06 22.24
CA LEU A 84 -16.88 -14.19 21.25
C LEU A 84 -15.85 -13.28 20.56
N TRP A 85 -14.98 -12.64 21.34
CA TRP A 85 -13.93 -11.77 20.77
C TRP A 85 -12.90 -12.54 19.94
N LEU A 86 -12.53 -13.77 20.33
CA LEU A 86 -11.65 -14.62 19.52
C LEU A 86 -12.31 -14.98 18.19
N PHE A 87 -13.59 -15.36 18.18
CA PHE A 87 -14.34 -15.65 16.96
C PHE A 87 -14.55 -14.41 16.08
N ILE A 88 -14.80 -13.23 16.66
CA ILE A 88 -14.87 -11.98 15.90
C ILE A 88 -13.53 -11.69 15.23
N CYS A 89 -12.42 -11.78 15.96
CA CYS A 89 -11.10 -11.53 15.39
C CYS A 89 -10.74 -12.55 14.30
N ALA A 90 -11.05 -13.83 14.51
CA ALA A 90 -10.85 -14.87 13.52
C ALA A 90 -11.74 -14.68 12.27
N GLY A 91 -12.99 -14.26 12.46
CA GLY A 91 -13.91 -13.95 11.35
C GLY A 91 -13.42 -12.76 10.53
N ILE A 92 -12.97 -11.69 11.18
CA ILE A 92 -12.37 -10.52 10.49
C ILE A 92 -11.10 -10.96 9.73
N TYR A 93 -10.22 -11.73 10.37
CA TYR A 93 -9.01 -12.26 9.75
C TYR A 93 -9.31 -13.10 8.49
N ALA A 94 -10.26 -14.05 8.60
CA ALA A 94 -10.67 -14.90 7.49
C ALA A 94 -11.33 -14.09 6.36
N TRP A 95 -12.19 -13.12 6.70
CA TRP A 95 -12.83 -12.25 5.72
C TRP A 95 -11.80 -11.44 4.92
N PHE A 96 -10.84 -10.80 5.57
CA PHE A 96 -9.78 -10.06 4.88
C PHE A 96 -8.90 -10.99 4.04
N THR A 97 -8.57 -12.19 4.54
CA THR A 97 -7.80 -13.20 3.80
C THR A 97 -8.50 -13.59 2.50
N VAL A 98 -9.81 -13.84 2.53
CA VAL A 98 -10.60 -14.18 1.35
C VAL A 98 -10.72 -13.00 0.38
N GLN A 99 -10.85 -11.77 0.88
CA GLN A 99 -10.93 -10.60 0.01
C GLN A 99 -9.61 -10.34 -0.72
N LEU A 100 -8.47 -10.46 -0.02
CA LEU A 100 -7.15 -10.40 -0.65
C LEU A 100 -6.97 -11.54 -1.65
N GLY A 101 -7.40 -12.76 -1.29
CA GLY A 101 -7.36 -13.95 -2.16
C GLY A 101 -7.93 -13.75 -3.56
N LYS A 102 -8.99 -12.95 -3.69
CA LYS A 102 -9.65 -12.70 -4.98
C LYS A 102 -8.84 -11.82 -5.93
N GLN A 103 -7.96 -10.97 -5.42
CA GLN A 103 -7.26 -9.96 -6.23
C GLN A 103 -5.74 -10.19 -6.22
N HIS A 104 -5.18 -10.38 -5.03
CA HIS A 104 -3.75 -10.49 -4.75
C HIS A 104 -3.54 -11.55 -3.65
N PRO A 105 -3.70 -12.85 -3.96
CA PRO A 105 -3.63 -13.91 -2.96
C PRO A 105 -2.31 -13.98 -2.21
N GLU A 106 -1.20 -13.58 -2.84
CA GLU A 106 0.12 -13.46 -2.22
C GLU A 106 0.15 -12.44 -1.06
N GLU A 107 -0.61 -11.34 -1.16
CA GLU A 107 -0.68 -10.31 -0.10
C GLU A 107 -1.31 -10.87 1.18
N ALA A 108 -2.09 -11.96 1.11
CA ALA A 108 -2.66 -12.60 2.29
C ALA A 108 -1.59 -13.12 3.27
N ILE A 109 -0.38 -13.46 2.80
CA ILE A 109 0.73 -13.87 3.67
C ILE A 109 1.07 -12.76 4.68
N HIS A 110 0.92 -11.50 4.30
CA HIS A 110 1.25 -10.37 5.16
C HIS A 110 0.37 -10.35 6.41
N LEU A 111 -0.91 -10.76 6.30
CA LEU A 111 -1.79 -10.90 7.46
C LEU A 111 -1.23 -11.87 8.50
N LEU A 112 -0.63 -12.98 8.05
CA LEU A 112 -0.02 -13.97 8.94
C LEU A 112 1.28 -13.44 9.54
N GLN A 113 2.18 -12.91 8.70
CA GLN A 113 3.51 -12.43 9.11
C GLN A 113 3.41 -11.28 10.13
N PHE A 114 2.63 -10.24 9.83
CA PHE A 114 2.48 -9.08 10.69
C PHE A 114 1.58 -9.35 11.90
N GLY A 115 0.66 -10.33 11.79
CA GLY A 115 -0.03 -10.90 12.94
C GLY A 115 0.98 -11.51 13.93
N ILE A 116 1.81 -12.46 13.51
CA ILE A 116 2.84 -13.09 14.36
C ILE A 116 3.81 -12.05 14.94
N LEU A 117 4.26 -11.09 14.13
CA LEU A 117 5.13 -10.01 14.59
C LEU A 117 4.47 -9.19 15.71
N SER A 118 3.18 -8.85 15.58
CA SER A 118 2.41 -8.15 16.61
C SER A 118 2.38 -8.91 17.94
N PHE A 119 2.29 -10.24 17.90
CA PHE A 119 2.38 -11.08 19.11
C PHE A 119 3.73 -10.90 19.82
N PHE A 120 4.83 -10.99 19.07
CA PHE A 120 6.18 -10.88 19.64
C PHE A 120 6.45 -9.47 20.18
N ILE A 121 6.00 -8.43 19.48
CA ILE A 121 6.09 -7.04 19.95
C ILE A 121 5.29 -6.86 21.24
N PHE A 122 4.03 -7.31 21.28
CA PHE A 122 3.21 -7.24 22.49
C PHE A 122 3.92 -7.93 23.66
N LYS A 123 4.40 -9.15 23.46
CA LYS A 123 5.12 -9.92 24.48
C LYS A 123 6.35 -9.15 24.96
N ALA A 124 7.17 -8.63 24.06
CA ALA A 124 8.37 -7.86 24.40
C ALA A 124 8.04 -6.56 25.17
N LEU A 125 6.98 -5.84 24.77
CA LEU A 125 6.55 -4.62 25.44
C LEU A 125 5.93 -4.89 26.82
N SER A 126 5.22 -6.01 26.99
CA SER A 126 4.54 -6.36 28.25
C SER A 126 5.48 -6.48 29.45
N TYR A 127 6.79 -6.67 29.23
CA TYR A 127 7.79 -6.63 30.31
C TYR A 127 8.00 -5.24 30.90
N ARG A 128 7.63 -4.18 30.16
CA ARG A 128 7.81 -2.78 30.58
C ARG A 128 6.48 -2.04 30.74
N ILE A 129 5.53 -2.27 29.84
CA ILE A 129 4.23 -1.61 29.81
C ILE A 129 3.17 -2.59 30.31
N HIS A 130 2.62 -2.30 31.48
CA HIS A 130 1.61 -3.13 32.17
C HIS A 130 0.21 -2.50 32.12
N ASP A 131 0.02 -1.50 31.26
CA ASP A 131 -1.23 -0.77 31.08
C ASP A 131 -1.70 -0.86 29.61
N ARG A 132 -2.93 -0.39 29.35
CA ARG A 132 -3.59 -0.57 28.04
C ARG A 132 -2.89 0.11 26.87
N THR A 133 -1.99 1.06 27.11
CA THR A 133 -1.21 1.69 26.02
C THR A 133 -0.28 0.70 25.31
N VAL A 134 0.00 -0.47 25.91
CA VAL A 134 0.78 -1.55 25.27
C VAL A 134 0.18 -1.97 23.93
N TYR A 135 -1.14 -2.03 23.80
CA TYR A 135 -1.82 -2.48 22.59
C TYR A 135 -1.64 -1.46 21.45
N ILE A 136 -1.86 -0.18 21.74
CA ILE A 136 -1.68 0.90 20.76
C ILE A 136 -0.20 1.02 20.37
N THR A 137 0.70 0.95 21.35
CA THR A 137 2.15 0.98 21.11
C THR A 137 2.59 -0.21 20.25
N THR A 138 2.03 -1.39 20.47
CA THR A 138 2.27 -2.58 19.64
C THR A 138 1.88 -2.31 18.18
N VAL A 139 0.66 -1.82 17.95
CA VAL A 139 0.17 -1.52 16.59
C VAL A 139 1.01 -0.43 15.92
N LEU A 140 1.46 0.59 16.64
CA LEU A 140 2.34 1.63 16.09
C LEU A 140 3.73 1.09 15.72
N ILE A 141 4.28 0.12 16.46
CA ILE A 141 5.55 -0.52 16.07
C ILE A 141 5.33 -1.41 14.85
N VAL A 142 4.20 -2.13 14.77
CA VAL A 142 3.82 -2.90 13.57
C VAL A 142 3.70 -1.97 12.35
N LEU A 143 3.02 -0.83 12.48
CA LEU A 143 2.93 0.18 11.42
C LEU A 143 4.30 0.66 10.97
N PHE A 144 5.21 0.92 11.92
CA PHE A 144 6.56 1.37 11.61
C PHE A 144 7.34 0.29 10.82
N ILE A 145 7.28 -0.96 11.27
CA ILE A 145 7.95 -2.08 10.59
C ILE A 145 7.30 -2.35 9.24
N GLY A 146 5.98 -2.28 9.12
CA GLY A 146 5.26 -2.44 7.85
C GLY A 146 5.56 -1.32 6.84
N THR A 147 5.72 -0.08 7.30
CA THR A 147 6.20 1.03 6.46
C THR A 147 7.65 0.82 6.04
N THR A 148 8.47 0.24 6.92
CA THR A 148 9.87 -0.09 6.61
C THR A 148 9.95 -1.22 5.58
N ASP A 149 9.08 -2.22 5.66
CA ASP A 149 8.99 -3.29 4.68
C ASP A 149 8.69 -2.73 3.29
N GLU A 150 7.64 -1.91 3.16
CA GLU A 150 7.32 -1.24 1.89
C GLU A 150 8.47 -0.34 1.40
N PHE A 151 9.21 0.30 2.31
CA PHE A 151 10.37 1.10 1.94
C PHE A 151 11.50 0.26 1.35
N ILE A 152 11.74 -0.92 1.91
CA ILE A 152 12.70 -1.89 1.39
C ILE A 152 12.20 -2.46 0.05
N GLN A 153 10.89 -2.71 -0.08
CA GLN A 153 10.30 -3.11 -1.35
C GLN A 153 10.51 -2.05 -2.42
N TRP A 154 10.29 -0.76 -2.12
CA TRP A 154 10.57 0.33 -3.05
C TRP A 154 12.06 0.40 -3.45
N LEU A 155 12.97 0.12 -2.53
CA LEU A 155 14.40 0.01 -2.80
C LEU A 155 14.79 -1.30 -3.51
N THR A 156 13.86 -2.21 -3.75
CA THR A 156 14.15 -3.49 -4.40
C THR A 156 13.73 -3.40 -5.86
N PRO A 157 14.64 -3.66 -6.82
CA PRO A 157 14.33 -3.53 -8.23
C PRO A 157 13.05 -4.26 -8.63
N GLN A 158 12.30 -3.60 -9.50
CA GLN A 158 11.03 -4.02 -10.05
C GLN A 158 9.88 -4.15 -9.05
N ARG A 159 10.07 -4.07 -7.72
CA ARG A 159 8.99 -4.09 -6.72
C ARG A 159 8.26 -2.75 -6.66
N VAL A 160 7.07 -2.75 -6.08
CA VAL A 160 6.15 -1.60 -6.08
C VAL A 160 5.92 -1.16 -4.64
N TRP A 161 5.91 0.14 -4.39
CA TRP A 161 5.45 0.71 -3.14
C TRP A 161 3.91 0.76 -3.10
N ASP A 162 3.29 0.29 -2.02
CA ASP A 162 1.84 0.44 -1.84
C ASP A 162 1.42 0.82 -0.41
N TYR A 163 0.73 1.96 -0.29
CA TYR A 163 0.09 2.39 0.96
C TYR A 163 -0.98 1.40 1.45
N ARG A 164 -1.56 0.60 0.55
CA ARG A 164 -2.49 -0.47 0.91
C ARG A 164 -1.79 -1.58 1.69
N ASP A 165 -0.56 -1.92 1.34
CA ASP A 165 0.20 -2.97 2.03
C ASP A 165 0.60 -2.54 3.44
N ILE A 166 1.01 -1.28 3.62
CA ILE A 166 1.20 -0.69 4.97
C ILE A 166 -0.08 -0.83 5.80
N SER A 167 -1.24 -0.57 5.19
CA SER A 167 -2.54 -0.66 5.86
C SER A 167 -2.90 -2.10 6.22
N THR A 168 -2.67 -3.05 5.31
CA THR A 168 -2.86 -4.50 5.54
C THR A 168 -1.96 -5.02 6.65
N ASN A 169 -0.68 -4.66 6.64
CA ASN A 169 0.31 -4.99 7.67
C ASN A 169 -0.13 -4.47 9.05
N THR A 170 -0.58 -3.22 9.11
CA THR A 170 -1.05 -2.58 10.35
C THR A 170 -2.34 -3.19 10.86
N LEU A 171 -3.28 -3.48 9.96
CA LEU A 171 -4.54 -4.15 10.26
C LEU A 171 -4.30 -5.54 10.85
N ALA A 172 -3.40 -6.33 10.28
CA ALA A 172 -3.00 -7.63 10.80
C ALA A 172 -2.55 -7.53 12.27
N GLY A 173 -1.67 -6.57 12.55
CA GLY A 173 -1.22 -6.31 13.91
C GLY A 173 -2.34 -5.83 14.85
N GLY A 174 -3.26 -5.02 14.33
CA GLY A 174 -4.44 -4.53 15.04
C GLY A 174 -5.44 -5.62 15.41
N ILE A 175 -5.77 -6.52 14.47
CA ILE A 175 -6.64 -7.68 14.71
C ILE A 175 -6.05 -8.54 15.82
N LEU A 176 -4.75 -8.85 15.75
CA LEU A 176 -4.11 -9.63 16.80
C LEU A 176 -4.08 -8.89 18.14
N ALA A 177 -3.71 -7.60 18.16
CA ALA A 177 -3.69 -6.81 19.39
C ALA A 177 -5.08 -6.75 20.05
N LEU A 178 -6.15 -6.66 19.25
CA LEU A 178 -7.53 -6.73 19.72
C LEU A 178 -7.88 -8.11 20.29
N GLY A 179 -7.47 -9.19 19.60
CA GLY A 179 -7.62 -10.57 20.07
C GLY A 179 -6.92 -10.81 21.41
N ILE A 180 -5.71 -10.25 21.60
CA ILE A 180 -4.99 -10.31 22.88
C ILE A 180 -5.72 -9.48 23.94
N TRP A 181 -6.15 -8.26 23.62
CA TRP A 181 -6.78 -7.35 24.58
C TRP A 181 -8.12 -7.88 25.09
N LYS A 182 -9.02 -8.26 24.18
CA LYS A 182 -10.42 -8.59 24.49
C LYS A 182 -10.68 -10.09 24.58
N GLY A 183 -10.00 -10.89 23.76
CA GLY A 183 -10.06 -12.34 23.81
C GLY A 183 -9.21 -12.90 24.94
N ILE A 184 -7.88 -12.72 24.86
CA ILE A 184 -6.97 -13.32 25.84
C ILE A 184 -7.05 -12.64 27.20
N LYS A 185 -7.10 -11.31 27.22
CA LYS A 185 -7.19 -10.46 28.41
C LYS A 185 -6.13 -10.85 29.47
N PRO A 186 -4.84 -10.72 29.15
CA PRO A 186 -3.77 -11.17 30.04
C PRO A 186 -3.73 -10.35 31.33
N GLY A 187 -3.65 -11.02 32.48
CA GLY A 187 -3.70 -10.38 33.81
C GLY A 187 -2.53 -9.43 34.11
N ILE A 188 -1.41 -9.60 33.42
CA ILE A 188 -0.24 -8.69 33.50
C ILE A 188 -0.57 -7.25 33.06
N ILE A 189 -1.63 -7.06 32.25
CA ILE A 189 -2.07 -5.76 31.76
C ILE A 189 -3.26 -5.28 32.60
N SER A 190 -2.95 -4.71 33.77
CA SER A 190 -3.96 -4.27 34.75
C SER A 190 -3.59 -2.96 35.46
N GLY A 191 -2.40 -2.40 35.21
CA GLY A 191 -1.90 -1.23 35.91
C GLY A 191 -2.42 0.11 35.37
N PRO A 192 -2.29 1.20 36.15
CA PRO A 192 -2.52 2.56 35.67
C PRO A 192 -1.47 2.94 34.64
N VAL A 193 -1.79 3.92 33.79
CA VAL A 193 -0.88 4.45 32.77
C VAL A 193 0.37 5.04 33.45
N LYS A 194 1.57 4.58 33.04
CA LYS A 194 2.85 5.05 33.59
C LYS A 194 3.53 6.03 32.63
N LYS A 195 4.46 6.84 33.16
CA LYS A 195 5.28 7.79 32.37
C LYS A 195 6.06 7.11 31.25
N ILE A 196 6.58 5.90 31.51
CA ILE A 196 7.32 5.14 30.51
C ILE A 196 6.41 4.76 29.34
N SER A 197 5.16 4.40 29.61
CA SER A 197 4.17 4.01 28.61
C SER A 197 3.79 5.20 27.73
N VAL A 198 3.51 6.36 28.34
CA VAL A 198 3.27 7.62 27.59
C VAL A 198 4.49 8.00 26.76
N LYS A 199 5.71 7.90 27.32
CA LYS A 199 6.95 8.20 26.59
C LYS A 199 7.09 7.29 25.37
N MET A 200 6.93 5.98 25.52
CA MET A 200 7.05 5.04 24.41
C MET A 200 6.00 5.29 23.34
N LEU A 201 4.73 5.45 23.73
CA LEU A 201 3.63 5.74 22.80
C LEU A 201 3.87 7.01 21.98
N VAL A 202 4.34 8.08 22.62
CA VAL A 202 4.61 9.38 21.97
C VAL A 202 5.76 9.28 20.99
N TRP A 203 6.85 8.60 21.38
CA TRP A 203 8.00 8.41 20.51
C TRP A 203 7.68 7.52 19.32
N THR A 204 6.97 6.41 19.52
CA THR A 204 6.57 5.55 18.39
C THR A 204 5.61 6.27 17.46
N ALA A 205 4.62 7.01 17.97
CA ALA A 205 3.74 7.83 17.14
C ALA A 205 4.51 8.91 16.37
N THR A 206 5.45 9.59 17.02
CA THR A 206 6.31 10.62 16.38
C THR A 206 7.14 10.03 15.25
N LEU A 207 7.80 8.89 15.49
CA LEU A 207 8.62 8.21 14.48
C LEU A 207 7.79 7.79 13.27
N ASN A 208 6.59 7.23 13.48
CA ASN A 208 5.69 6.88 12.39
C ASN A 208 5.27 8.10 11.57
N LEU A 209 4.86 9.19 12.22
CA LEU A 209 4.42 10.40 11.52
C LEU A 209 5.56 11.04 10.72
N LEU A 210 6.77 11.10 11.29
CA LEU A 210 7.93 11.61 10.58
C LEU A 210 8.32 10.70 9.41
N PHE A 211 8.34 9.38 9.63
CA PHE A 211 8.73 8.45 8.57
C PHE A 211 7.72 8.45 7.42
N MET A 212 6.42 8.42 7.72
CA MET A 212 5.36 8.58 6.73
C MET A 212 5.46 9.92 5.99
N GLY A 213 5.78 11.00 6.70
CA GLY A 213 6.04 12.31 6.10
C GLY A 213 7.22 12.28 5.12
N LEU A 214 8.30 11.57 5.44
CA LEU A 214 9.44 11.36 4.53
C LEU A 214 9.04 10.54 3.30
N CYS A 215 8.27 9.46 3.47
CA CYS A 215 7.77 8.65 2.36
C CYS A 215 6.89 9.48 1.42
N LEU A 216 5.94 10.26 1.97
CA LEU A 216 5.10 11.19 1.21
C LEU A 216 5.92 12.28 0.50
N SER A 217 7.07 12.65 1.08
CA SER A 217 7.97 13.62 0.49
C SER A 217 8.88 13.03 -0.59
N ASN A 218 8.95 11.71 -0.75
CA ASN A 218 9.84 11.06 -1.71
C ASN A 218 9.22 11.07 -3.12
N THR A 219 8.99 12.28 -3.64
CA THR A 219 8.44 12.52 -4.99
C THR A 219 9.50 12.42 -6.08
N PRO A 220 9.13 12.32 -7.37
CA PRO A 220 10.08 12.28 -8.47
C PRO A 220 11.16 13.37 -8.43
N ASP A 221 10.76 14.62 -8.14
CA ASP A 221 11.69 15.74 -8.02
C ASP A 221 12.68 15.58 -6.86
N VAL A 222 12.27 14.96 -5.77
CA VAL A 222 13.11 14.71 -4.61
C VAL A 222 14.10 13.60 -4.92
N VAL A 223 13.64 12.52 -5.56
CA VAL A 223 14.52 11.45 -6.06
C VAL A 223 15.56 12.01 -7.00
N ASN A 224 15.14 12.74 -8.03
CA ASN A 224 16.04 13.38 -9.00
C ASN A 224 17.11 14.26 -8.33
N ARG A 225 16.76 14.97 -7.25
CA ARG A 225 17.71 15.82 -6.52
C ARG A 225 18.77 15.00 -5.78
N TYR A 226 18.38 13.96 -5.04
CA TYR A 226 19.39 13.19 -4.30
C TYR A 226 20.16 12.20 -5.20
N THR A 227 19.58 11.69 -6.28
CA THR A 227 20.31 10.83 -7.24
C THR A 227 21.33 11.63 -8.05
N ALA A 228 21.09 12.92 -8.31
CA ALA A 228 22.07 13.81 -8.91
C ALA A 228 23.30 14.07 -8.01
N VAL A 229 23.13 13.94 -6.69
CA VAL A 229 24.24 14.04 -5.72
C VAL A 229 24.90 12.68 -5.50
N PHE A 230 24.09 11.61 -5.43
CA PHE A 230 24.52 10.25 -5.16
C PHE A 230 24.29 9.37 -6.40
N ASN A 231 25.23 9.41 -7.35
CA ASN A 231 25.14 8.67 -8.61
C ASN A 231 24.87 7.17 -8.45
N ASN A 232 25.30 6.58 -7.33
CA ASN A 232 25.08 5.18 -6.95
C ASN A 232 23.59 4.81 -6.83
N LEU A 233 22.73 5.83 -6.69
CA LEU A 233 21.28 5.70 -6.54
C LEU A 233 20.52 6.05 -7.82
N SER A 234 21.20 6.34 -8.93
CA SER A 234 20.55 6.74 -10.20
C SER A 234 19.59 5.69 -10.76
N TRP A 235 19.81 4.41 -10.45
CA TRP A 235 18.91 3.31 -10.83
C TRP A 235 17.48 3.51 -10.28
N LEU A 236 17.30 4.21 -9.15
CA LEU A 236 15.98 4.53 -8.60
C LEU A 236 15.10 5.38 -9.55
N GLN A 237 15.69 6.10 -10.51
CA GLN A 237 14.94 6.88 -11.51
C GLN A 237 14.24 6.00 -12.56
N GLY A 238 14.65 4.74 -12.68
CA GLY A 238 14.02 3.73 -13.52
C GLY A 238 13.04 2.83 -12.78
N GLU A 239 12.91 2.98 -11.46
CA GLU A 239 12.04 2.17 -10.61
C GLU A 239 10.69 2.86 -10.37
N GLU A 240 9.82 2.20 -9.60
CA GLU A 240 8.49 2.72 -9.30
C GLU A 240 8.54 3.97 -8.39
N VAL A 241 7.62 4.91 -8.63
CA VAL A 241 7.50 6.13 -7.85
C VAL A 241 6.78 5.93 -6.52
N MET A 242 7.52 6.09 -5.41
CA MET A 242 6.95 6.00 -4.06
C MET A 242 5.74 6.91 -3.83
N THR A 243 5.78 8.18 -4.23
CA THR A 243 4.66 9.11 -4.07
C THR A 243 4.57 10.15 -5.16
N GLU A 244 3.38 10.30 -5.72
CA GLU A 244 3.08 11.33 -6.71
C GLU A 244 1.89 12.17 -6.28
N TYR A 245 1.99 13.47 -6.57
CA TYR A 245 0.88 14.41 -6.43
C TYR A 245 0.46 14.89 -7.81
N GLY A 246 -0.81 15.23 -7.94
CA GLY A 246 -1.33 15.78 -9.19
C GLY A 246 -2.73 16.33 -9.05
N TYR A 247 -3.44 16.30 -10.16
CA TYR A 247 -4.69 17.00 -10.37
C TYR A 247 -5.76 16.02 -10.83
N LYS A 248 -6.96 16.17 -10.27
CA LYS A 248 -8.15 15.52 -10.78
C LYS A 248 -8.89 16.51 -11.65
N HIS A 249 -8.87 16.27 -12.95
CA HIS A 249 -9.56 17.09 -13.94
C HIS A 249 -10.96 16.54 -14.18
N LYS A 250 -11.93 17.45 -14.36
CA LYS A 250 -13.29 17.11 -14.79
C LYS A 250 -13.53 17.76 -16.13
N ASP A 251 -13.94 16.96 -17.09
CA ASP A 251 -14.21 17.34 -18.45
C ASP A 251 -15.64 16.89 -18.81
N PRO A 252 -16.51 17.78 -19.31
CA PRO A 252 -17.89 17.44 -19.63
C PRO A 252 -18.03 16.36 -20.71
N GLU A 253 -17.08 16.28 -21.64
CA GLU A 253 -17.12 15.36 -22.77
C GLU A 253 -16.31 14.09 -22.53
N ILE A 254 -15.41 14.06 -21.54
CA ILE A 254 -14.61 12.86 -21.24
C ILE A 254 -15.06 12.19 -19.94
N GLY A 255 -15.37 12.97 -18.90
CA GLY A 255 -15.57 12.49 -17.53
C GLY A 255 -14.50 13.04 -16.59
N ALA A 256 -13.96 12.22 -15.69
CA ALA A 256 -12.83 12.63 -14.85
C ALA A 256 -11.53 11.98 -15.32
N PHE A 257 -10.40 12.64 -15.12
CA PHE A 257 -9.10 11.99 -15.27
C PHE A 257 -8.06 12.54 -14.30
N TYR A 258 -7.04 11.74 -14.02
CA TYR A 258 -5.93 12.12 -13.15
C TYR A 258 -4.68 12.41 -13.98
N SER A 259 -4.03 13.54 -13.72
CA SER A 259 -2.78 13.94 -14.36
C SER A 259 -1.82 14.57 -13.34
N ARG A 260 -0.52 14.39 -13.54
CA ARG A 260 0.58 15.05 -12.85
C ARG A 260 0.66 16.53 -13.21
N LEU A 261 0.08 16.90 -14.36
CA LEU A 261 0.16 18.25 -14.91
C LEU A 261 -1.20 18.96 -14.84
N PRO A 262 -1.23 20.28 -14.61
CA PRO A 262 -2.44 21.06 -14.80
C PRO A 262 -2.81 21.12 -16.29
N LEU A 263 -4.10 21.36 -16.60
CA LEU A 263 -4.61 21.32 -17.98
C LEU A 263 -3.88 22.29 -18.91
N GLU A 264 -3.56 23.48 -18.41
CA GLU A 264 -2.84 24.51 -19.15
C GLU A 264 -1.46 23.99 -19.55
N LYS A 265 -0.78 23.28 -18.64
CA LYS A 265 0.56 22.75 -18.89
C LYS A 265 0.54 21.54 -19.82
N LEU A 266 -0.48 20.70 -19.77
CA LEU A 266 -0.69 19.63 -20.76
C LEU A 266 -0.78 20.23 -22.17
N LYS A 267 -1.69 21.20 -22.36
CA LYS A 267 -1.91 21.85 -23.66
C LYS A 267 -0.68 22.61 -24.14
N GLU A 268 -0.01 23.35 -23.27
CA GLU A 268 1.23 24.07 -23.58
C GLU A 268 2.33 23.09 -24.01
N THR A 269 2.49 21.97 -23.27
CA THR A 269 3.53 20.98 -23.57
C THR A 269 3.26 20.26 -24.88
N ASP A 270 2.00 19.91 -25.17
CA ASP A 270 1.60 19.32 -26.45
C ASP A 270 1.78 20.30 -27.61
N LEU A 271 1.50 21.60 -27.39
CA LEU A 271 1.72 22.64 -28.40
C LEU A 271 3.20 22.82 -28.75
N ILE A 272 4.07 22.85 -27.74
CA ILE A 272 5.50 23.13 -27.92
C ILE A 272 6.26 21.89 -28.35
N ASN A 273 6.00 20.74 -27.73
CA ASN A 273 6.80 19.53 -27.89
C ASN A 273 6.06 18.36 -28.55
N GLY A 274 4.76 18.50 -28.86
CA GLY A 274 3.94 17.37 -29.31
C GLY A 274 4.46 16.74 -30.60
N GLU A 275 4.90 17.54 -31.58
CA GLU A 275 5.52 17.00 -32.80
C GLU A 275 6.76 16.14 -32.50
N LYS A 276 7.66 16.65 -31.65
CA LYS A 276 8.89 15.94 -31.26
C LYS A 276 8.56 14.63 -30.54
N TYR A 277 7.62 14.67 -29.59
CA TYR A 277 7.22 13.49 -28.82
C TYR A 277 6.48 12.47 -29.69
N GLY A 278 5.56 12.91 -30.55
CA GLY A 278 4.87 12.03 -31.49
C GLY A 278 5.85 11.33 -32.44
N LYS A 279 6.79 12.07 -33.05
CA LYS A 279 7.84 11.47 -33.91
C LYS A 279 8.72 10.47 -33.15
N THR A 280 9.00 10.73 -31.88
CA THR A 280 9.75 9.80 -31.03
C THR A 280 8.98 8.49 -30.85
N VAL A 281 7.68 8.58 -30.50
CA VAL A 281 6.80 7.42 -30.38
C VAL A 281 6.70 6.67 -31.70
N LEU A 282 6.50 7.36 -32.82
CA LEU A 282 6.41 6.75 -34.15
C LEU A 282 7.67 5.96 -34.52
N ARG A 283 8.86 6.49 -34.21
CA ARG A 283 10.14 5.87 -34.52
C ARG A 283 10.45 4.65 -33.64
N GLU A 284 10.06 4.71 -32.37
CA GLU A 284 10.49 3.74 -31.36
C GLU A 284 9.42 2.72 -30.98
N LYS A 285 8.16 2.93 -31.41
CA LYS A 285 7.08 1.96 -31.27
C LYS A 285 7.43 0.67 -32.03
N SER A 286 7.53 -0.41 -31.28
CA SER A 286 7.76 -1.76 -31.80
C SER A 286 6.42 -2.44 -32.09
N ALA A 287 6.34 -3.20 -33.18
CA ALA A 287 5.18 -4.05 -33.45
C ALA A 287 5.06 -5.19 -32.42
N ALA A 288 6.18 -5.64 -31.83
CA ALA A 288 6.20 -6.72 -30.86
C ALA A 288 5.91 -6.26 -29.42
N ASP A 289 6.44 -5.10 -29.02
CA ASP A 289 6.42 -4.64 -27.61
C ASP A 289 5.44 -3.47 -27.37
N GLY A 290 4.75 -3.01 -28.42
CA GLY A 290 3.84 -1.87 -28.36
C GLY A 290 4.51 -0.61 -27.80
N TYR A 291 4.05 -0.19 -26.62
CA TYR A 291 4.56 0.99 -25.90
C TYR A 291 5.48 0.63 -24.71
N GLU A 292 5.68 -0.65 -24.41
CA GLU A 292 6.32 -1.08 -23.15
C GLU A 292 7.76 -0.55 -23.01
N LYS A 293 8.55 -0.66 -24.09
CA LYS A 293 9.92 -0.14 -24.12
C LYS A 293 9.97 1.37 -23.88
N LEU A 294 9.03 2.11 -24.47
CA LEU A 294 8.93 3.56 -24.30
C LEU A 294 8.55 3.93 -22.88
N SER A 295 7.60 3.22 -22.27
CA SER A 295 7.19 3.44 -20.88
C SER A 295 8.29 3.17 -19.84
N ARG A 296 9.31 2.36 -20.19
CA ARG A 296 10.51 2.16 -19.35
C ARG A 296 11.53 3.30 -19.47
N ILE A 297 11.52 4.02 -20.59
CA ILE A 297 12.44 5.14 -20.87
C ILE A 297 11.83 6.45 -20.35
N TYR A 298 10.56 6.67 -20.68
CA TYR A 298 9.79 7.84 -20.33
C TYR A 298 8.97 7.53 -19.09
N THR A 299 9.58 7.81 -17.95
CA THR A 299 9.00 7.65 -16.63
C THR A 299 8.52 9.00 -16.11
N PRO A 300 7.79 9.03 -14.98
CA PRO A 300 7.46 10.29 -14.32
C PRO A 300 8.68 11.14 -13.94
N TYR A 301 9.85 10.51 -13.78
CA TYR A 301 11.12 11.19 -13.48
C TYR A 301 11.72 11.90 -14.69
N THR A 302 11.56 11.34 -15.89
CA THR A 302 12.25 11.81 -17.10
C THR A 302 11.35 12.66 -18.00
N ASN A 303 10.10 12.27 -18.18
CA ASN A 303 9.14 13.00 -19.00
C ASN A 303 7.68 12.68 -18.59
N PRO A 304 7.12 13.40 -17.61
CA PRO A 304 5.78 13.12 -17.10
C PRO A 304 4.69 13.31 -18.16
N PHE A 305 4.85 14.23 -19.11
CA PHE A 305 3.90 14.41 -20.21
C PHE A 305 3.85 13.18 -21.12
N LEU A 306 5.02 12.70 -21.55
CA LEU A 306 5.09 11.55 -22.45
C LEU A 306 4.72 10.24 -21.75
N ASP A 307 5.07 10.07 -20.47
CA ASP A 307 4.59 8.94 -19.64
C ASP A 307 3.05 8.87 -19.62
N GLU A 308 2.37 10.00 -19.41
CA GLU A 308 0.90 10.06 -19.41
C GLU A 308 0.32 9.73 -20.78
N PHE A 309 0.86 10.33 -21.84
CA PHE A 309 0.46 9.99 -23.21
C PHE A 309 0.56 8.48 -23.47
N LEU A 310 1.70 7.87 -23.12
CA LEU A 310 1.96 6.45 -23.32
C LEU A 310 1.00 5.56 -22.53
N LYS A 311 0.63 5.94 -21.30
CA LYS A 311 -0.37 5.24 -20.50
C LYS A 311 -1.76 5.29 -21.13
N HIS A 312 -2.21 6.48 -21.53
CA HIS A 312 -3.53 6.66 -22.15
C HIS A 312 -3.63 5.93 -23.48
N ILE A 313 -2.63 6.05 -24.36
CA ILE A 313 -2.64 5.38 -25.66
C ILE A 313 -2.51 3.86 -25.52
N SER A 314 -1.68 3.36 -24.60
CA SER A 314 -1.56 1.92 -24.32
C SER A 314 -2.87 1.36 -23.78
N ARG A 315 -3.54 2.08 -22.87
CA ARG A 315 -4.85 1.68 -22.36
C ARG A 315 -5.91 1.67 -23.45
N ARG A 316 -5.99 2.72 -24.28
CA ARG A 316 -6.92 2.78 -25.42
C ARG A 316 -6.75 1.57 -26.34
N ASP A 317 -5.51 1.28 -26.74
CA ASP A 317 -5.22 0.23 -27.72
C ASP A 317 -5.49 -1.16 -27.11
N ARG A 318 -5.08 -1.42 -25.86
CA ARG A 318 -5.35 -2.69 -25.16
C ARG A 318 -6.83 -2.94 -24.93
N GLU A 319 -7.58 -1.93 -24.47
CA GLU A 319 -9.03 -2.10 -24.27
C GLU A 319 -9.77 -2.28 -25.59
N PHE A 320 -9.26 -1.74 -26.70
CA PHE A 320 -9.82 -2.00 -28.01
C PHE A 320 -9.62 -3.45 -28.47
N GLU A 321 -8.48 -4.06 -28.16
CA GLU A 321 -8.26 -5.51 -28.37
C GLU A 321 -9.22 -6.34 -27.49
N ASN A 322 -9.38 -5.96 -26.21
CA ASN A 322 -10.31 -6.62 -25.30
C ASN A 322 -11.77 -6.53 -25.78
N LEU A 323 -12.16 -5.42 -26.41
CA LEU A 323 -13.51 -5.23 -26.95
C LEU A 323 -13.85 -6.29 -28.01
N ALA A 324 -12.88 -6.70 -28.84
CA ALA A 324 -13.06 -7.73 -29.85
C ALA A 324 -13.16 -9.14 -29.24
N ALA A 325 -12.54 -9.36 -28.08
CA ALA A 325 -12.45 -10.67 -27.42
C ALA A 325 -13.61 -10.95 -26.44
N THR A 326 -14.31 -9.92 -25.94
CA THR A 326 -15.43 -10.12 -25.02
C THR A 326 -16.71 -10.48 -25.77
N ASP A 327 -17.53 -11.37 -25.24
CA ASP A 327 -18.87 -11.69 -25.75
C ASP A 327 -20.01 -11.09 -24.91
N ASP A 328 -19.71 -10.71 -23.67
CA ASP A 328 -20.68 -10.14 -22.74
C ASP A 328 -21.12 -8.73 -23.19
N PRO A 329 -22.41 -8.49 -23.50
CA PRO A 329 -22.91 -7.20 -23.93
C PRO A 329 -22.66 -6.07 -22.93
N GLY A 330 -22.72 -6.35 -21.62
CA GLY A 330 -22.50 -5.34 -20.58
C GLY A 330 -21.05 -4.85 -20.59
N LYS A 331 -20.10 -5.79 -20.60
CA LYS A 331 -18.66 -5.50 -20.73
C LYS A 331 -18.33 -4.85 -22.07
N LYS A 332 -18.98 -5.23 -23.17
CA LYS A 332 -18.79 -4.56 -24.47
C LYS A 332 -19.06 -3.06 -24.38
N ILE A 333 -20.18 -2.68 -23.75
CA ILE A 333 -20.55 -1.27 -23.60
C ILE A 333 -19.53 -0.54 -22.71
N GLU A 334 -19.15 -1.15 -21.58
CA GLU A 334 -18.14 -0.59 -20.67
C GLU A 334 -16.79 -0.37 -21.38
N THR A 335 -16.26 -1.42 -22.00
CA THR A 335 -14.97 -1.38 -22.72
C THR A 335 -15.02 -0.41 -23.88
N ALA A 336 -16.10 -0.38 -24.67
CA ALA A 336 -16.28 0.60 -25.75
C ALA A 336 -16.27 2.05 -25.22
N ASN A 337 -16.93 2.30 -24.09
CA ASN A 337 -16.87 3.60 -23.43
C ASN A 337 -15.45 3.94 -22.97
N ILE A 338 -14.69 3.00 -22.39
CA ILE A 338 -13.29 3.25 -22.00
C ILE A 338 -12.47 3.65 -23.23
N VAL A 339 -12.53 2.87 -24.31
CA VAL A 339 -11.77 3.13 -25.54
C VAL A 339 -12.13 4.49 -26.14
N TYR A 340 -13.42 4.80 -26.23
CA TYR A 340 -13.90 6.07 -26.77
C TYR A 340 -13.39 7.27 -25.95
N ARG A 341 -13.52 7.21 -24.62
CA ARG A 341 -13.11 8.30 -23.72
C ARG A 341 -11.60 8.48 -23.66
N GLU A 342 -10.81 7.39 -23.67
CA GLU A 342 -9.34 7.47 -23.78
C GLU A 342 -8.93 8.10 -25.12
N ASN A 343 -9.60 7.77 -26.22
CA ASN A 343 -9.33 8.41 -27.51
C ASN A 343 -9.65 9.90 -27.50
N LEU A 344 -10.80 10.28 -26.95
CA LEU A 344 -11.20 11.69 -26.84
C LEU A 344 -10.24 12.48 -25.94
N LEU A 345 -9.75 11.87 -24.86
CA LEU A 345 -8.72 12.45 -23.99
C LEU A 345 -7.43 12.72 -24.77
N LEU A 346 -6.97 11.76 -25.56
CA LEU A 346 -5.78 11.92 -26.41
C LEU A 346 -5.97 13.02 -27.46
N GLU A 347 -7.13 13.06 -28.12
CA GLU A 347 -7.45 14.09 -29.13
C GLU A 347 -7.61 15.50 -28.54
N THR A 348 -8.00 15.60 -27.26
CA THR A 348 -8.24 16.88 -26.59
C THR A 348 -6.98 17.46 -25.96
N TYR A 349 -6.18 16.62 -25.29
CA TYR A 349 -5.06 17.07 -24.45
C TYR A 349 -3.68 16.69 -24.99
N PHE A 350 -3.60 15.76 -25.95
CA PHE A 350 -2.37 15.25 -26.54
C PHE A 350 -2.42 15.27 -28.08
N LYS A 351 -3.18 16.21 -28.65
CA LYS A 351 -3.54 16.24 -30.06
C LYS A 351 -2.31 16.19 -30.98
N ASN A 352 -1.36 17.11 -30.81
CA ASN A 352 -0.20 17.21 -31.67
C ASN A 352 0.71 15.98 -31.53
N THR A 353 0.84 15.47 -30.30
CA THR A 353 1.59 14.23 -30.02
C THR A 353 0.95 13.03 -30.72
N LEU A 354 -0.38 12.88 -30.61
CA LEU A 354 -1.14 11.81 -31.24
C LEU A 354 -1.05 11.88 -32.77
N GLU A 355 -1.14 13.09 -33.33
CA GLU A 355 -1.05 13.32 -34.77
C GLU A 355 0.29 12.85 -35.33
N HIS A 356 1.39 13.22 -34.66
CA HIS A 356 2.74 12.89 -35.10
C HIS A 356 3.20 11.49 -34.69
N SER A 357 2.47 10.79 -33.82
CA SER A 357 2.77 9.40 -33.47
C SER A 357 2.26 8.39 -34.48
N GLY A 358 1.49 8.83 -35.49
CA GLY A 358 0.84 7.95 -36.47
C GLY A 358 -0.28 7.09 -35.89
N SER A 359 -0.82 7.47 -34.72
CA SER A 359 -1.81 6.67 -33.98
C SER A 359 -3.22 7.26 -34.00
N ILE A 360 -3.49 8.21 -34.89
CA ILE A 360 -4.83 8.76 -35.14
C ILE A 360 -5.73 7.65 -35.68
N TRP A 361 -6.97 7.59 -35.20
CA TRP A 361 -7.97 6.67 -35.72
C TRP A 361 -8.87 7.31 -36.77
N PRO A 362 -9.34 6.55 -37.78
CA PRO A 362 -10.29 7.06 -38.76
C PRO A 362 -11.63 7.44 -38.10
N GLY A 363 -12.24 8.55 -38.54
CA GLY A 363 -13.48 9.06 -37.96
C GLY A 363 -14.66 8.08 -37.98
N LYS A 364 -14.72 7.15 -38.96
CA LYS A 364 -15.74 6.08 -38.99
C LYS A 364 -15.64 5.18 -37.75
N LYS A 365 -14.41 4.74 -37.43
CA LYS A 365 -14.13 3.89 -36.26
C LYS A 365 -14.56 4.56 -34.96
N ILE A 366 -14.34 5.87 -34.84
CA ILE A 366 -14.69 6.66 -33.66
C ILE A 366 -16.22 6.78 -33.52
N LYS A 367 -16.95 6.98 -34.62
CA LYS A 367 -18.42 7.04 -34.61
C LYS A 367 -19.05 5.73 -34.14
N ASP A 368 -18.59 4.60 -34.67
CA ASP A 368 -19.09 3.28 -34.27
C ASP A 368 -18.89 3.02 -32.75
N LEU A 369 -17.74 3.45 -32.23
CA LEU A 369 -17.44 3.41 -30.79
C LEU A 369 -18.31 4.37 -29.97
N GLN A 370 -18.54 5.59 -30.46
CA GLN A 370 -19.37 6.59 -29.80
C GLN A 370 -20.81 6.11 -29.64
N GLU A 371 -21.39 5.48 -30.65
CA GLU A 371 -22.74 4.93 -30.60
C GLU A 371 -22.85 3.87 -29.50
N THR A 372 -21.90 2.95 -29.44
CA THR A 372 -21.87 1.90 -28.39
C THR A 372 -21.62 2.50 -27.01
N ALA A 373 -20.68 3.44 -26.90
CA ALA A 373 -20.33 4.12 -25.65
C ALA A 373 -21.48 4.96 -25.09
N SER A 374 -22.36 5.50 -25.96
CA SER A 374 -23.52 6.29 -25.54
C SER A 374 -24.54 5.51 -24.70
N LEU A 375 -24.49 4.17 -24.77
CA LEU A 375 -25.33 3.29 -23.96
C LEU A 375 -24.82 3.17 -22.50
N TRP A 376 -23.57 3.57 -22.24
CA TRP A 376 -22.99 3.56 -20.90
C TRP A 376 -23.58 4.68 -20.03
N LYS A 377 -24.07 4.31 -18.84
CA LYS A 377 -24.70 5.25 -17.89
C LYS A 377 -23.84 5.57 -16.66
N GLY A 378 -22.69 4.93 -16.52
CA GLY A 378 -21.80 5.13 -15.39
C GLY A 378 -20.89 6.33 -15.56
N ASP A 379 -20.31 6.81 -14.46
CA ASP A 379 -19.23 7.78 -14.51
C ASP A 379 -17.97 7.15 -15.11
N TYR A 380 -17.24 7.92 -15.93
CA TYR A 380 -15.94 7.51 -16.43
C TYR A 380 -14.83 8.24 -15.67
N THR A 381 -13.81 7.48 -15.27
CA THR A 381 -12.58 8.04 -14.70
C THR A 381 -11.35 7.39 -15.33
N SER A 382 -10.49 8.18 -15.97
CA SER A 382 -9.18 7.73 -16.46
C SER A 382 -8.09 7.97 -15.41
N GLY A 383 -7.13 7.05 -15.29
CA GLY A 383 -6.04 7.15 -14.33
C GLY A 383 -4.69 7.01 -15.00
N ALA A 384 -3.77 7.95 -14.74
CA ALA A 384 -2.39 7.91 -15.22
C ALA A 384 -1.39 7.33 -14.19
N GLY A 385 -1.90 6.61 -13.18
CA GLY A 385 -1.10 5.99 -12.10
C GLY A 385 -1.71 6.23 -10.70
N LYS A 386 -0.97 5.85 -9.66
CA LYS A 386 -1.33 6.08 -8.25
C LYS A 386 -1.00 7.52 -7.84
N ILE A 387 -1.80 8.48 -8.31
CA ILE A 387 -1.59 9.92 -8.06
C ILE A 387 -2.47 10.41 -6.91
N ILE A 388 -1.86 11.05 -5.92
CA ILE A 388 -2.58 11.69 -4.81
C ILE A 388 -3.10 13.06 -5.27
N THR A 389 -4.43 13.22 -5.33
CA THR A 389 -5.08 14.49 -5.68
C THR A 389 -5.98 15.04 -4.59
N SER A 390 -6.17 14.30 -3.51
CA SER A 390 -7.03 14.70 -2.39
C SER A 390 -6.37 15.74 -1.48
N PHE A 391 -5.03 15.80 -1.45
CA PHE A 391 -4.26 16.77 -0.69
C PHE A 391 -2.90 17.01 -1.34
N SER A 392 -2.28 18.16 -1.03
CA SER A 392 -0.91 18.47 -1.46
C SER A 392 0.12 18.02 -0.42
N LEU A 393 1.39 17.89 -0.82
CA LEU A 393 2.50 17.62 0.11
C LEU A 393 2.55 18.65 1.27
N LYS A 394 2.31 19.94 0.98
CA LYS A 394 2.26 20.99 2.01
C LYS A 394 1.14 20.73 3.01
N THR A 395 -0.03 20.35 2.51
CA THR A 395 -1.19 19.99 3.34
C THR A 395 -0.88 18.76 4.20
N ALA A 396 -0.21 17.74 3.65
CA ALA A 396 0.20 16.56 4.40
C ALA A 396 1.13 16.92 5.58
N TRP A 397 2.16 17.73 5.33
CA TRP A 397 3.07 18.18 6.38
C TRP A 397 2.39 19.08 7.42
N LEU A 398 1.44 19.92 7.02
CA LEU A 398 0.64 20.70 7.96
C LEU A 398 -0.12 19.79 8.93
N TYR A 399 -0.76 18.73 8.41
CA TYR A 399 -1.42 17.73 9.26
C TYR A 399 -0.42 16.99 10.17
N ILE A 400 0.73 16.56 9.64
CA ILE A 400 1.76 15.88 10.42
C ILE A 400 2.27 16.78 11.57
N VAL A 401 2.63 18.03 11.27
CA VAL A 401 3.10 18.98 12.29
C VAL A 401 2.01 19.27 13.33
N GLY A 402 0.77 19.46 12.90
CA GLY A 402 -0.37 19.65 13.79
C GLY A 402 -0.59 18.45 14.72
N LEU A 403 -0.53 17.23 14.18
CA LEU A 403 -0.64 15.99 14.96
C LEU A 403 0.53 15.83 15.94
N LEU A 404 1.76 16.12 15.51
CA LEU A 404 2.93 16.11 16.39
C LEU A 404 2.77 17.09 17.56
N ALA A 405 2.36 18.33 17.28
CA ALA A 405 2.09 19.32 18.32
C ALA A 405 1.02 18.83 19.31
N ALA A 406 -0.07 18.24 18.82
CA ALA A 406 -1.13 17.68 19.65
C ALA A 406 -0.65 16.50 20.53
N ILE A 407 0.12 15.58 19.95
CA ILE A 407 0.71 14.43 20.66
C ILE A 407 1.63 14.90 21.78
N TRP A 408 2.55 15.82 21.49
CA TRP A 408 3.52 16.29 22.47
C TRP A 408 2.89 17.17 23.56
N THR A 409 1.90 17.99 23.22
CA THR A 409 1.13 18.77 24.20
C THR A 409 0.35 17.85 25.14
N SER A 410 -0.33 16.84 24.59
CA SER A 410 -1.05 15.82 25.36
C SER A 410 -0.09 15.04 26.27
N ALA A 411 1.09 14.67 25.75
CA ALA A 411 2.12 13.99 26.52
C ALA A 411 2.63 14.83 27.69
N ALA A 412 2.85 16.13 27.49
CA ALA A 412 3.28 17.05 28.54
C ALA A 412 2.21 17.17 29.64
N TYR A 413 0.94 17.28 29.25
CA TYR A 413 -0.19 17.28 30.18
C TYR A 413 -0.25 16.00 31.03
N TRP A 414 -0.18 14.83 30.39
CA TRP A 414 -0.19 13.54 31.10
C TRP A 414 1.03 13.35 32.00
N LYS A 415 2.22 13.76 31.57
CA LYS A 415 3.43 13.69 32.41
C LYS A 415 3.28 14.49 33.70
N ARG A 416 2.65 15.67 33.66
CA ARG A 416 2.37 16.48 34.85
C ARG A 416 1.39 15.79 35.80
N ARG A 417 0.32 15.16 35.28
CA ARG A 417 -0.64 14.43 36.11
C ARG A 417 -0.08 13.14 36.73
N LEU A 418 0.85 12.48 36.06
CA LEU A 418 1.52 11.27 36.55
C LEU A 418 2.69 11.57 37.52
N ASN A 419 2.97 12.84 37.83
CA ASN A 419 3.94 13.29 38.84
C ASN A 419 3.34 13.48 40.24
N ILE A 420 2.05 13.17 40.41
CA ILE A 420 1.33 13.10 41.69
C ILE A 420 1.28 11.63 42.08
#